data_AF-A0A3P1S5Z5-F1
#
_entry.id   AF-A0A3P1S5Z5-F1
#
_cell.length_a   1.000
_cell.length_b   1.000
_cell.length_c   1.000
_cell.angle_alpha   90.00
_cell.angle_beta   90.00
_cell.angle_gamma   90.00
#
_symmetry.space_group_name_H-M   'P 1'
#
loop_
_entity.id
_entity.type
_entity.pdbx_description
1 polymer ?
#
loop_
_entity_poly.entity_id
_entity_poly.type
_entity_poly.pdbx_seq_one_letter_code
_entity_poly.pdbx_strand_id
1 'polypeptide(L)'
;MNDKRNSIKDEVEHIFDALYDDLAKDKLDIDPKAFGRVFNKDENDEYTLFRDSKYEKYSYRPLSRPMVLKSYRDLTFDSRYDYFINYISNVDYRGRGQEDPYRKGHMAALEKYYHKGQQNKDNLLIIEPILENEILRAKGKKNHYQYDGGYYDGLLYVRLALKKSKWNMIDKIAEELNKKLKR
;
A
#
# COMPACT_ATOMS: atom_id res chain seq x y z
N MET A 1 -19.56 -9.38 24.03
CA MET A 1 -18.09 -9.33 24.26
C MET A 1 -17.29 -8.81 23.05
N ASN A 2 -17.92 -8.21 22.03
CA ASN A 2 -17.22 -7.68 20.84
C ASN A 2 -16.92 -6.17 20.90
N ASP A 3 -17.61 -5.39 21.73
CA ASP A 3 -17.55 -3.92 21.64
C ASP A 3 -16.22 -3.32 22.13
N LYS A 4 -15.59 -3.90 23.16
CA LYS A 4 -14.30 -3.41 23.67
C LYS A 4 -13.13 -3.63 22.71
N ARG A 5 -13.20 -4.67 21.86
CA ARG A 5 -12.10 -5.01 20.94
C ARG A 5 -12.06 -4.05 19.75
N ASN A 6 -13.24 -3.60 19.30
CA ASN A 6 -13.38 -2.55 18.30
C ASN A 6 -12.95 -1.18 18.87
N SER A 7 -13.38 -0.83 20.09
CA SER A 7 -12.98 0.43 20.76
C SER A 7 -11.46 0.67 20.81
N ILE A 8 -10.66 -0.35 21.18
CA ILE A 8 -9.20 -0.20 21.27
C ILE A 8 -8.57 -0.05 19.88
N LYS A 9 -9.08 -0.77 18.88
CA LYS A 9 -8.58 -0.68 17.51
C LYS A 9 -8.85 0.72 16.94
N ASP A 10 -10.06 1.24 17.17
CA ASP A 10 -10.48 2.58 16.74
C ASP A 10 -9.61 3.66 17.41
N GLU A 11 -9.28 3.51 18.70
CA GLU A 11 -8.36 4.40 19.42
C GLU A 11 -6.93 4.37 18.86
N VAL A 12 -6.40 3.18 18.56
CA VAL A 12 -5.06 3.04 17.97
C VAL A 12 -5.01 3.63 16.56
N GLU A 13 -6.07 3.45 15.77
CA GLU A 13 -6.21 4.08 14.46
C GLU A 13 -6.21 5.61 14.57
N HIS A 14 -6.99 6.16 15.50
CA HIS A 14 -7.04 7.59 15.76
C HIS A 14 -5.67 8.15 16.18
N ILE A 15 -4.89 7.42 16.97
CA ILE A 15 -3.52 7.83 17.33
C ILE A 15 -2.61 7.85 16.09
N PHE A 16 -2.72 6.85 15.22
CA PHE A 16 -1.98 6.82 13.96
C PHE A 16 -2.33 8.01 13.07
N ASP A 17 -3.60 8.38 12.99
CA ASP A 17 -4.07 9.51 12.20
C ASP A 17 -3.64 10.85 12.81
N ALA A 18 -3.70 10.99 14.13
CA ALA A 18 -3.21 12.19 14.82
C ALA A 18 -1.69 12.39 14.63
N LEU A 19 -0.90 11.31 14.75
CA LEU A 19 0.53 11.35 14.45
C LEU A 19 0.81 11.68 12.98
N TYR A 20 -0.08 11.27 12.07
CA TYR A 20 -0.01 11.60 10.66
C TYR A 20 -0.20 13.11 10.43
N ASP A 21 -1.24 13.68 11.04
CA ASP A 21 -1.60 15.09 10.88
C ASP A 21 -0.56 16.04 11.47
N ASP A 22 0.06 15.68 12.59
CA ASP A 22 1.13 16.49 13.19
C ASP A 22 2.43 16.40 12.39
N LEU A 23 2.79 15.22 11.88
CA LEU A 23 3.98 15.05 11.06
C LEU A 23 3.86 15.72 9.68
N ALA A 24 2.66 15.71 9.09
CA ALA A 24 2.36 16.39 7.84
C ALA A 24 2.51 17.91 7.95
N LYS A 25 2.31 18.50 9.13
CA LYS A 25 2.50 19.94 9.37
C LYS A 25 3.95 20.33 9.60
N ASP A 26 4.74 19.47 10.24
CA ASP A 26 6.11 19.80 10.70
C ASP A 26 7.23 19.55 9.68
N LYS A 27 7.07 18.57 8.78
CA LYS A 27 8.18 18.12 7.90
C LYS A 27 7.93 18.20 6.40
N LEU A 28 6.70 18.48 6.00
CA LEU A 28 6.28 18.52 4.62
C LEU A 28 5.51 19.82 4.46
N ASP A 29 6.02 20.76 3.65
CA ASP A 29 5.32 22.01 3.32
C ASP A 29 4.14 21.71 2.38
N ILE A 30 3.20 20.87 2.85
CA ILE A 30 2.12 20.28 2.06
C ILE A 30 0.83 20.30 2.90
N ASP A 31 -0.24 20.85 2.33
CA ASP A 31 -1.53 21.09 2.98
C ASP A 31 -2.15 19.81 3.60
N PRO A 32 -2.37 19.74 4.93
CA PRO A 32 -3.00 18.61 5.62
C PRO A 32 -4.41 18.28 5.08
N LYS A 33 -5.16 19.25 4.55
CA LYS A 33 -6.50 19.03 3.96
C LYS A 33 -6.47 18.29 2.63
N ALA A 34 -5.33 18.28 1.93
CA ALA A 34 -5.12 17.44 0.76
C ALA A 34 -4.87 15.97 1.15
N PHE A 35 -4.48 15.69 2.40
CA PHE A 35 -4.11 14.36 2.91
C PHE A 35 -5.23 13.60 3.61
N GLY A 36 -5.95 14.23 4.54
CA GLY A 36 -6.99 13.57 5.35
C GLY A 36 -8.16 12.99 4.55
N ARG A 37 -8.32 13.39 3.27
CA ARG A 37 -9.33 12.84 2.36
C ARG A 37 -8.87 11.60 1.59
N VAL A 38 -7.58 11.23 1.64
CA VAL A 38 -7.02 10.21 0.74
C VAL A 38 -7.14 8.79 1.32
N PHE A 39 -7.14 8.64 2.64
CA PHE A 39 -7.29 7.34 3.29
C PHE A 39 -8.74 6.99 3.67
N ASN A 40 -9.58 8.02 3.85
CA ASN A 40 -11.00 7.87 4.20
C ASN A 40 -11.94 7.73 3.00
N LYS A 41 -11.43 7.86 1.76
CA LYS A 41 -12.28 7.73 0.57
C LYS A 41 -12.23 6.30 0.03
N ASP A 42 -13.41 5.69 0.12
CA ASP A 42 -13.86 4.45 -0.50
C ASP A 42 -13.35 3.14 0.13
N GLU A 43 -14.16 2.66 1.08
CA GLU A 43 -14.27 1.23 1.47
C GLU A 43 -14.61 0.33 0.26
N ASN A 44 -15.05 0.92 -0.86
CA ASN A 44 -15.42 0.23 -2.10
C ASN A 44 -14.37 0.33 -3.22
N ASP A 45 -13.21 0.96 -3.00
CA ASP A 45 -12.06 0.88 -3.92
C ASP A 45 -11.32 -0.46 -3.73
N GLU A 46 -12.11 -1.54 -3.68
CA GLU A 46 -11.69 -2.94 -3.73
C GLU A 46 -11.05 -3.17 -5.11
N TYR A 47 -9.85 -2.65 -5.29
CA TYR A 47 -8.95 -3.14 -6.31
C TYR A 47 -8.82 -4.64 -6.07
N THR A 48 -9.46 -5.40 -6.94
CA THR A 48 -9.39 -6.85 -7.09
C THR A 48 -7.99 -7.33 -7.50
N LEU A 49 -6.92 -6.63 -7.10
CA LEU A 49 -5.51 -6.95 -7.31
C LEU A 49 -5.08 -8.23 -6.55
N PHE A 50 -5.92 -8.73 -5.64
CA PHE A 50 -5.72 -10.00 -4.94
C PHE A 50 -6.76 -11.08 -5.27
N ARG A 51 -7.67 -10.83 -6.22
CA ARG A 51 -8.78 -11.72 -6.58
C ARG A 51 -8.42 -12.51 -7.84
N ASP A 52 -8.73 -13.81 -7.84
CA ASP A 52 -8.51 -14.71 -8.97
C ASP A 52 -9.02 -14.13 -10.30
N SER A 53 -8.32 -14.48 -11.38
CA SER A 53 -8.32 -13.98 -12.76
C SER A 53 -9.64 -13.85 -13.54
N LYS A 54 -10.80 -13.67 -12.90
CA LYS A 54 -12.13 -13.76 -13.56
C LYS A 54 -12.57 -12.55 -14.40
N TYR A 55 -11.79 -11.47 -14.49
CA TYR A 55 -12.12 -10.30 -15.33
C TYR A 55 -11.27 -10.23 -16.60
N GLU A 56 -11.29 -11.32 -17.36
CA GLU A 56 -10.47 -11.57 -18.55
C GLU A 56 -11.19 -11.27 -19.88
N LYS A 57 -12.25 -10.45 -19.89
CA LYS A 57 -13.15 -10.42 -21.07
C LYS A 57 -12.95 -9.34 -22.14
N TYR A 58 -12.06 -8.35 -21.98
CA TYR A 58 -11.94 -7.30 -23.02
C TYR A 58 -10.50 -6.79 -23.29
N SER A 59 -9.50 -7.66 -23.27
CA SER A 59 -8.21 -7.38 -23.90
C SER A 59 -7.70 -8.66 -24.59
N TYR A 60 -7.29 -8.57 -25.85
CA TYR A 60 -6.85 -9.72 -26.68
C TYR A 60 -5.68 -10.56 -26.10
N ARG A 61 -5.12 -10.21 -24.95
CA ARG A 61 -4.27 -11.08 -24.11
C ARG A 61 -4.51 -10.76 -22.63
N PRO A 62 -4.83 -11.73 -21.77
CA PRO A 62 -4.98 -11.50 -20.33
C PRO A 62 -3.72 -10.88 -19.73
N LEU A 63 -3.82 -9.68 -19.15
CA LEU A 63 -2.76 -9.11 -18.33
C LEU A 63 -2.73 -9.91 -17.01
N SER A 64 -1.73 -10.78 -16.86
CA SER A 64 -1.47 -11.47 -15.58
C SER A 64 -1.08 -10.42 -14.56
N ARG A 65 -1.95 -10.19 -13.57
CA ARG A 65 -1.75 -9.15 -12.57
C ARG A 65 -0.71 -9.59 -11.54
N PRO A 66 0.14 -8.68 -11.05
CA PRO A 66 1.09 -8.97 -9.99
C PRO A 66 0.37 -9.38 -8.70
N MET A 67 0.83 -10.46 -8.06
CA MET A 67 0.23 -10.98 -6.83
C MET A 67 1.29 -11.16 -5.73
N VAL A 68 0.93 -10.84 -4.48
CA VAL A 68 1.72 -11.31 -3.32
C VAL A 68 1.45 -12.79 -3.12
N LEU A 69 2.52 -13.58 -3.05
CA LEU A 69 2.48 -14.98 -2.68
C LEU A 69 1.85 -15.17 -1.28
N LYS A 70 0.96 -16.15 -1.15
CA LYS A 70 0.17 -16.37 0.08
C LYS A 70 1.05 -16.58 1.32
N SER A 71 2.18 -17.26 1.18
CA SER A 71 3.16 -17.52 2.26
C SER A 71 3.70 -16.25 2.93
N TYR A 72 3.72 -15.13 2.20
CA TYR A 72 4.22 -13.86 2.73
C TYR A 72 3.11 -12.97 3.28
N ARG A 73 1.83 -13.31 3.08
CA ARG A 73 0.72 -12.52 3.62
C ARG A 73 0.55 -12.71 5.12
N ASP A 74 0.87 -13.90 5.62
CA ASP A 74 0.60 -14.32 7.00
C ASP A 74 1.82 -14.12 7.92
N LEU A 75 2.92 -13.55 7.42
CA LEU A 75 4.10 -13.23 8.22
C LEU A 75 3.83 -12.04 9.14
N THR A 76 4.25 -12.16 10.40
CA THR A 76 4.20 -11.08 11.38
C THR A 76 5.57 -10.42 11.52
N PHE A 77 5.58 -9.10 11.63
CA PHE A 77 6.80 -8.31 11.71
C PHE A 77 6.72 -7.28 12.85
N ASP A 78 7.86 -6.82 13.32
CA ASP A 78 7.96 -5.85 14.44
C ASP A 78 7.85 -4.40 13.99
N SER A 79 8.14 -4.12 12.72
CA SER A 79 8.03 -2.77 12.16
C SER A 79 7.05 -2.71 11.00
N ARG A 80 6.41 -1.53 10.85
CA ARG A 80 5.62 -1.19 9.68
C ARG A 80 6.45 -1.30 8.39
N TYR A 81 7.73 -0.94 8.46
CA TYR A 81 8.67 -1.03 7.35
C TYR A 81 8.80 -2.45 6.81
N ASP A 82 8.97 -3.44 7.67
CA ASP A 82 9.13 -4.82 7.26
C ASP A 82 7.86 -5.37 6.60
N TYR A 83 6.69 -5.02 7.13
CA TYR A 83 5.41 -5.32 6.47
C TYR A 83 5.36 -4.72 5.06
N PHE A 84 5.73 -3.45 4.91
CA PHE A 84 5.73 -2.76 3.62
C PHE A 84 6.69 -3.41 2.61
N ILE A 85 7.95 -3.63 3.00
CA ILE A 85 8.97 -4.27 2.14
C ILE A 85 8.53 -5.66 1.73
N ASN A 86 8.00 -6.44 2.67
CA ASN A 86 7.50 -7.78 2.39
C ASN A 86 6.41 -7.79 1.29
N TYR A 87 5.54 -6.79 1.25
CA TYR A 87 4.53 -6.69 0.19
C TYR A 87 5.13 -6.35 -1.17
N ILE A 88 6.06 -5.39 -1.26
CA ILE A 88 6.58 -4.92 -2.56
C ILE A 88 7.71 -5.78 -3.11
N SER A 89 8.41 -6.56 -2.26
CA SER A 89 9.51 -7.43 -2.69
C SER A 89 9.06 -8.85 -3.09
N ASN A 90 7.88 -9.28 -2.69
CA ASN A 90 7.38 -10.65 -2.95
C ASN A 90 6.24 -10.69 -3.97
N VAL A 91 6.44 -9.99 -5.08
CA VAL A 91 5.48 -9.90 -6.19
C VAL A 91 5.77 -10.95 -7.25
N ASP A 92 4.82 -11.85 -7.47
CA ASP A 92 4.86 -12.87 -8.51
C ASP A 92 4.24 -12.34 -9.82
N TYR A 93 5.03 -12.42 -10.89
CA TYR A 93 4.63 -12.07 -12.25
C TYR A 93 4.48 -13.36 -13.06
N ARG A 94 3.38 -14.07 -12.85
CA ARG A 94 3.15 -15.36 -13.52
C ARG A 94 3.03 -15.18 -15.03
N GLY A 95 3.76 -16.01 -15.79
CA GLY A 95 3.43 -16.33 -17.18
C GLY A 95 3.93 -15.38 -18.28
N ARG A 96 4.87 -14.45 -18.02
CA ARG A 96 5.49 -13.61 -19.09
C ARG A 96 6.98 -13.40 -18.89
N GLY A 97 7.74 -13.34 -19.99
CA GLY A 97 9.18 -13.03 -20.00
C GLY A 97 9.47 -11.63 -19.45
N GLN A 98 10.72 -11.36 -19.06
CA GLN A 98 11.14 -10.07 -18.48
C GLN A 98 11.00 -8.87 -19.45
N GLU A 99 10.71 -9.11 -20.72
CA GLU A 99 10.66 -8.09 -21.76
C GLU A 99 9.33 -7.35 -21.87
N ASP A 100 8.26 -7.79 -21.20
CA ASP A 100 6.94 -7.14 -21.23
C ASP A 100 7.02 -5.68 -20.73
N PRO A 101 6.73 -4.67 -21.57
CA PRO A 101 6.77 -3.26 -21.18
C PRO A 101 5.90 -2.94 -19.97
N TYR A 102 4.73 -3.57 -19.84
CA TYR A 102 3.86 -3.38 -18.67
C TYR A 102 4.55 -3.85 -17.38
N ARG A 103 5.17 -5.04 -17.41
CA ARG A 103 5.91 -5.59 -16.27
C ARG A 103 7.09 -4.69 -15.89
N LYS A 104 7.83 -4.18 -16.89
CA LYS A 104 8.94 -3.23 -16.66
C LYS A 104 8.45 -1.97 -15.94
N GLY A 105 7.33 -1.40 -16.38
CA GLY A 105 6.71 -0.25 -15.72
C GLY A 105 6.33 -0.56 -14.27
N HIS A 106 5.65 -1.68 -14.05
CA HIS A 106 5.24 -2.08 -12.70
C HIS A 106 6.44 -2.31 -11.78
N MET A 107 7.47 -3.03 -12.23
CA MET A 107 8.69 -3.27 -11.47
C MET A 107 9.44 -1.98 -11.16
N ALA A 108 9.51 -1.03 -12.10
CA ALA A 108 10.16 0.27 -11.88
C ALA A 108 9.46 1.08 -10.78
N ALA A 109 8.13 1.03 -10.68
CA ALA A 109 7.40 1.66 -9.58
C ALA A 109 7.74 0.99 -8.23
N LEU A 110 7.73 -0.36 -8.18
CA LEU A 110 8.07 -1.08 -6.95
C LEU A 110 9.51 -0.82 -6.50
N GLU A 111 10.48 -0.87 -7.41
CA GLU A 111 11.90 -0.63 -7.14
C GLU A 111 12.14 0.79 -6.61
N LYS A 112 11.51 1.79 -7.24
CA LYS A 112 11.57 3.17 -6.77
C LYS A 112 11.10 3.31 -5.32
N TYR A 113 9.96 2.70 -4.98
CA TYR A 113 9.39 2.81 -3.64
C TYR A 113 10.05 1.86 -2.63
N TYR A 114 10.69 0.80 -3.08
CA TYR A 114 11.61 -0.01 -2.29
C TYR A 114 12.80 0.83 -1.82
N HIS A 115 13.47 1.56 -2.72
CA HIS A 115 14.57 2.45 -2.35
C HIS A 115 14.12 3.62 -1.47
N LYS A 116 12.98 4.26 -1.76
CA LYS A 116 12.41 5.28 -0.86
C LYS A 116 12.11 4.73 0.53
N GLY A 117 11.57 3.51 0.60
CA GLY A 117 11.36 2.80 1.86
C GLY A 117 12.67 2.58 2.60
N GLN A 118 13.72 2.10 1.93
CA GLN A 118 15.05 1.90 2.51
C GLN A 118 15.68 3.19 3.05
N GLN A 119 15.39 4.34 2.43
CA GLN A 119 15.88 5.65 2.88
C GLN A 119 15.08 6.21 4.07
N ASN A 120 13.84 5.74 4.28
CA ASN A 120 12.92 6.26 5.31
C ASN A 120 12.36 5.12 6.18
N LYS A 121 13.22 4.19 6.61
CA LYS A 121 12.82 2.97 7.35
C LYS A 121 12.06 3.30 8.63
N ASP A 122 12.50 4.35 9.32
CA ASP A 122 11.91 4.76 10.60
C ASP A 122 10.59 5.51 10.40
N ASN A 123 10.31 6.01 9.19
CA ASN A 123 9.15 6.84 8.94
C ASN A 123 8.64 6.75 7.49
N LEU A 124 7.79 5.74 7.24
CA LEU A 124 7.13 5.57 5.95
C LEU A 124 6.07 6.63 5.62
N LEU A 125 5.62 7.43 6.60
CA LEU A 125 4.58 8.45 6.39
C LEU A 125 5.04 9.53 5.41
N ILE A 126 6.36 9.78 5.35
CA ILE A 126 6.98 10.75 4.43
C ILE A 126 6.82 10.31 2.96
N ILE A 127 6.63 9.02 2.70
CA ILE A 127 6.58 8.45 1.34
C ILE A 127 5.19 8.58 0.74
N GLU A 128 4.15 8.42 1.55
CA GLU A 128 2.74 8.49 1.16
C GLU A 128 2.37 9.76 0.36
N PRO A 129 2.74 10.99 0.77
CA PRO A 129 2.46 12.19 -0.02
C PRO A 129 3.18 12.26 -1.36
N ILE A 130 4.40 11.74 -1.40
CA ILE A 130 5.19 11.67 -2.64
C ILE A 130 4.51 10.71 -3.62
N LEU A 131 4.03 9.57 -3.10
CA LEU A 131 3.31 8.56 -3.86
C LEU A 131 2.02 9.10 -4.48
N GLU A 132 1.19 9.78 -3.70
CA GLU A 132 -0.10 10.30 -4.20
C GLU A 132 0.10 11.35 -5.30
N ASN A 133 1.03 12.28 -5.10
CA ASN A 133 1.39 13.25 -6.12
C ASN A 133 1.86 12.57 -7.41
N GLU A 134 2.60 11.47 -7.28
CA GLU A 134 3.08 10.70 -8.42
C GLU A 134 1.96 9.92 -9.11
N ILE A 135 1.04 9.30 -8.36
CA ILE A 135 -0.16 8.64 -8.89
C ILE A 135 -0.99 9.62 -9.71
N LEU A 136 -1.20 10.85 -9.19
CA LEU A 136 -1.94 11.89 -9.91
C LEU A 136 -1.28 12.26 -11.24
N ARG A 137 0.06 12.38 -11.27
CA ARG A 137 0.83 12.65 -12.49
C ARG A 137 0.78 11.47 -13.48
N ALA A 138 0.91 10.24 -12.98
CA ALA A 138 0.91 9.03 -13.79
C ALA A 138 -0.48 8.72 -14.38
N LYS A 139 -1.56 9.09 -13.67
CA LYS A 139 -2.95 8.87 -14.11
C LYS A 139 -3.24 9.45 -15.50
N GLY A 140 -2.65 10.60 -15.83
CA GLY A 140 -2.81 11.23 -17.16
C GLY A 140 -2.13 10.47 -18.31
N LYS A 141 -1.18 9.58 -18.01
CA LYS A 141 -0.37 8.84 -19.00
C LYS A 141 -0.68 7.35 -19.05
N LYS A 142 -1.53 6.83 -18.16
CA LYS A 142 -1.75 5.38 -17.99
C LYS A 142 -2.18 4.60 -19.25
N ASN A 143 -2.79 5.27 -20.23
CA ASN A 143 -3.26 4.65 -21.48
C ASN A 143 -2.32 4.92 -22.67
N HIS A 144 -1.22 5.64 -22.47
CA HIS A 144 -0.36 6.11 -23.54
C HIS A 144 0.57 5.01 -24.06
N TYR A 145 1.23 4.29 -23.14
CA TYR A 145 2.04 3.11 -23.43
C TYR A 145 1.79 2.02 -22.40
N GLN A 146 2.01 0.75 -22.78
CA GLN A 146 1.91 -0.39 -21.85
C GLN A 146 2.80 -0.21 -20.61
N TYR A 147 3.98 0.38 -20.78
CA TYR A 147 4.86 0.76 -19.68
C TYR A 147 4.20 1.76 -18.72
N ASP A 148 3.60 2.82 -19.23
CA ASP A 148 2.94 3.85 -18.40
C ASP A 148 1.76 3.27 -17.61
N GLY A 149 1.00 2.37 -18.23
CA GLY A 149 -0.07 1.62 -17.56
C GLY A 149 0.47 0.73 -16.44
N GLY A 150 1.56 0.00 -16.71
CA GLY A 150 2.22 -0.83 -15.71
C GLY A 150 2.81 -0.02 -14.55
N TYR A 151 3.43 1.12 -14.85
CA TYR A 151 3.97 2.03 -13.85
C TYR A 151 2.86 2.58 -12.94
N TYR A 152 1.76 3.05 -13.53
CA TYR A 152 0.59 3.52 -12.78
C TYR A 152 0.03 2.44 -11.86
N ASP A 153 -0.19 1.22 -12.36
CA ASP A 153 -0.68 0.10 -11.55
C ASP A 153 0.32 -0.27 -10.44
N GLY A 154 1.62 -0.18 -10.70
CA GLY A 154 2.66 -0.38 -9.70
C GLY A 154 2.63 0.65 -8.58
N LEU A 155 2.35 1.92 -8.88
CA LEU A 155 2.17 2.94 -7.84
C LEU A 155 0.93 2.66 -6.98
N LEU A 156 -0.18 2.25 -7.59
CA LEU A 156 -1.39 1.84 -6.85
C LEU A 156 -1.13 0.63 -5.95
N TYR A 157 -0.29 -0.29 -6.41
CA TYR A 157 0.15 -1.43 -5.62
C TYR A 157 0.96 -0.98 -4.39
N VAL A 158 1.93 -0.09 -4.56
CA VAL A 158 2.70 0.49 -3.44
C VAL A 158 1.78 1.16 -2.43
N ARG A 159 0.77 1.90 -2.89
CA ARG A 159 -0.22 2.57 -2.03
C ARG A 159 -0.95 1.56 -1.15
N LEU A 160 -1.37 0.45 -1.75
CA LEU A 160 -2.03 -0.63 -1.04
C LEU A 160 -1.10 -1.33 -0.04
N ALA A 161 0.18 -1.51 -0.38
CA ALA A 161 1.19 -2.04 0.53
C ALA A 161 1.40 -1.11 1.75
N LEU A 162 1.46 0.21 1.55
CA LEU A 162 1.55 1.19 2.63
C LEU A 162 0.30 1.16 3.53
N LYS A 163 -0.90 1.07 2.95
CA LYS A 163 -2.16 0.94 3.70
C LYS A 163 -2.17 -0.36 4.52
N LYS A 164 -1.88 -1.51 3.90
CA LYS A 164 -1.87 -2.81 4.61
C LYS A 164 -0.81 -2.87 5.71
N SER A 165 0.37 -2.30 5.48
CA SER A 165 1.42 -2.25 6.51
C SER A 165 0.97 -1.47 7.76
N LYS A 166 0.22 -0.36 7.57
CA LYS A 166 -0.38 0.41 8.68
C LYS A 166 -1.38 -0.45 9.44
N TRP A 167 -2.32 -1.10 8.74
CA TRP A 167 -3.35 -1.93 9.36
C TRP A 167 -2.79 -3.11 10.14
N ASN A 168 -1.80 -3.83 9.60
CA ASN A 168 -1.17 -4.93 10.34
C ASN A 168 -0.48 -4.43 11.62
N MET A 169 0.11 -3.25 11.59
CA MET A 169 0.73 -2.64 12.78
C MET A 169 -0.33 -2.25 13.82
N ILE A 170 -1.44 -1.66 13.38
CA ILE A 170 -2.59 -1.33 14.25
C ILE A 170 -3.13 -2.60 14.91
N ASP A 171 -3.38 -3.65 14.12
CA ASP A 171 -3.90 -4.92 14.62
C ASP A 171 -2.94 -5.54 15.65
N LYS A 172 -1.64 -5.55 15.36
CA LYS A 172 -0.61 -6.04 16.30
C LYS A 172 -0.58 -5.24 17.61
N ILE A 173 -0.61 -3.91 17.54
CA ILE A 173 -0.63 -3.05 18.73
C ILE A 173 -1.92 -3.30 19.54
N ALA A 174 -3.07 -3.35 18.88
CA ALA A 174 -4.35 -3.59 19.53
C ALA A 174 -4.38 -4.98 20.20
N GLU A 175 -3.80 -6.01 19.58
CA GLU A 175 -3.66 -7.33 20.19
C GLU A 175 -2.78 -7.31 21.44
N GLU A 176 -1.62 -6.66 21.38
CA GLU A 176 -0.70 -6.54 22.52
C GLU A 176 -1.32 -5.74 23.67
N LEU A 177 -2.02 -4.64 23.38
CA LEU A 177 -2.76 -3.87 24.38
C LEU A 177 -3.88 -4.69 25.02
N ASN A 178 -4.66 -5.41 24.20
CA ASN A 178 -5.71 -6.30 24.70
C ASN A 178 -5.16 -7.42 25.61
N LYS A 179 -3.99 -8.00 25.29
CA LYS A 179 -3.35 -9.00 26.15
C LYS A 179 -2.94 -8.42 27.50
N LYS A 180 -2.48 -7.16 27.53
CA LYS A 180 -2.09 -6.47 28.77
C LYS A 180 -3.28 -6.03 29.61
N LEU A 181 -4.38 -5.60 28.99
CA LEU A 181 -5.59 -5.11 29.66
C LEU A 181 -6.55 -6.22 30.16
N LYS A 182 -6.42 -7.45 29.64
CA LYS A 182 -7.18 -8.62 30.09
C LYS A 182 -6.48 -9.42 31.19
N ARG A 183 -5.39 -8.91 31.73
CA ARG A 183 -4.74 -9.36 32.95
C ARG A 183 -5.14 -8.43 34.09
#